data_AF-A0A7W1AU55-F1
#
_entry.id   AF-A0A7W1AU55-F1
#
_cell.length_a   1.000
_cell.length_b   1.000
_cell.length_c   1.000
_cell.angle_alpha   90.00
_cell.angle_beta   90.00
_cell.angle_gamma   90.00
#
_symmetry.space_group_name_H-M   'P 1'
#
loop_
_entity.id
_entity.type
_entity.pdbx_description
1 polymer ?
#
loop_
_entity_poly.entity_id
_entity_poly.type
_entity_poly.pdbx_seq_one_letter_code
_entity_poly.pdbx_strand_id
1 'polypeptide(L)'
;MSERKIRAYVDIPTHLGPDVTMNQTITNISLSGCLVITGTQLNVGSTLSLSIPVSGGKLLRLKGRVVREHRQDGYGIGFEEMPDKDRRELALLIAETDERELT
;
A
#
# COMPACT_ATOMS: atom_id res chain seq x y z
N MET A 1 -16.22 -8.25 -10.73
CA MET A 1 -15.35 -8.63 -9.59
C MET A 1 -15.13 -7.37 -8.78
N SER A 2 -15.33 -7.41 -7.47
CA SER A 2 -15.11 -6.25 -6.59
C SER A 2 -13.61 -5.99 -6.48
N GLU A 3 -13.17 -4.73 -6.52
CA GLU A 3 -11.78 -4.40 -6.23
C GLU A 3 -11.57 -4.40 -4.71
N ARG A 4 -10.62 -5.23 -4.25
CA ARG A 4 -10.27 -5.38 -2.83
C ARG A 4 -9.73 -4.07 -2.24
N LYS A 5 -10.29 -3.64 -1.09
CA LYS A 5 -9.85 -2.44 -0.37
C LYS A 5 -9.32 -2.78 1.02
N ILE A 6 -8.08 -2.35 1.32
CA ILE A 6 -7.40 -2.55 2.61
C ILE A 6 -7.07 -1.18 3.20
N ARG A 7 -7.19 -1.00 4.52
CA ARG A 7 -6.69 0.19 5.20
C ARG A 7 -5.21 0.03 5.50
N ALA A 8 -4.40 1.02 5.15
CA ALA A 8 -2.98 1.04 5.43
C ALA A 8 -2.57 2.42 5.95
N TYR A 9 -1.55 2.46 6.81
CA TYR A 9 -0.92 3.71 7.19
C TYR A 9 0.18 4.03 6.17
N VAL A 10 0.14 5.23 5.59
CA VAL A 10 1.07 5.67 4.56
C VAL A 10 1.83 6.87 5.09
N ASP A 11 3.15 6.74 5.18
CA ASP A 11 4.05 7.83 5.55
C ASP A 11 4.36 8.63 4.28
N ILE A 12 3.81 9.84 4.21
CA ILE A 12 3.96 10.74 3.07
C ILE A 12 5.05 11.76 3.40
N PRO A 13 6.15 11.81 2.61
CA PRO A 13 7.16 12.82 2.78
C PRO A 13 6.60 14.20 2.47
N THR A 14 6.86 15.18 3.35
CA THR A 14 6.48 16.57 3.10
C THR A 14 7.73 17.41 2.77
N HIS A 15 7.62 18.32 1.80
CA HIS A 15 8.74 19.18 1.39
C HIS A 15 9.08 20.27 2.40
N LEU A 16 8.20 20.53 3.37
CA LEU A 16 8.25 21.70 4.26
C LEU A 16 8.12 21.33 5.75
N GLY A 17 8.18 20.05 6.12
CA GLY A 17 7.93 19.61 7.49
C GLY A 17 8.23 18.12 7.74
N PRO A 18 7.83 17.59 8.91
CA PRO A 18 7.97 16.16 9.18
C PRO A 18 7.08 15.34 8.23
N ASP A 19 7.45 14.10 8.00
CA ASP A 19 6.61 13.13 7.30
C ASP A 19 5.26 13.00 8.02
N VAL A 20 4.19 12.88 7.25
CA VAL A 20 2.84 12.73 7.80
C VAL A 20 2.36 11.32 7.56
N THR A 21 2.03 10.60 8.63
CA THR A 21 1.37 9.30 8.55
C THR A 21 -0.13 9.50 8.36
N MET A 22 -0.66 9.03 7.23
CA MET A 22 -2.08 9.09 6.91
C MET A 22 -2.70 7.69 6.83
N ASN A 23 -3.91 7.53 7.35
CA ASN A 23 -4.68 6.30 7.14
C ASN A 23 -5.36 6.36 5.76
N GLN A 24 -4.89 5.53 4.84
CA GLN A 24 -5.34 5.51 3.45
C GLN A 24 -5.98 4.17 3.08
N THR A 25 -6.75 4.17 2.01
CA THR A 25 -7.23 2.93 1.40
C THR A 25 -6.24 2.51 0.32
N ILE A 26 -5.82 1.26 0.33
CA ILE A 26 -5.09 0.63 -0.78
C ILE A 26 -5.98 -0.40 -1.48
N THR A 27 -5.83 -0.50 -2.79
CA THR A 27 -6.53 -1.46 -3.65
C THR A 27 -5.57 -2.05 -4.68
N ASN A 28 -6.03 -3.01 -5.47
CA ASN A 28 -5.28 -3.64 -6.56
C ASN A 28 -3.87 -4.07 -6.10
N ILE A 29 -3.83 -4.76 -4.95
CA ILE A 29 -2.59 -5.16 -4.29
C ILE A 29 -2.04 -6.45 -4.91
N SER A 30 -0.73 -6.46 -5.13
CA SER A 30 0.04 -7.57 -5.68
C SER A 30 1.38 -7.65 -4.94
N LEU A 31 2.21 -8.66 -5.23
CA LEU A 31 3.58 -8.72 -4.69
C LEU A 31 4.50 -7.61 -5.21
N SER A 32 4.12 -6.94 -6.31
CA SER A 32 4.92 -5.88 -6.92
C SER A 32 4.45 -4.47 -6.58
N GLY A 33 3.26 -4.30 -6.00
CA GLY A 33 2.71 -2.97 -5.77
C GLY A 33 1.22 -2.94 -5.45
N CYS A 34 0.70 -1.73 -5.27
CA CYS A 34 -0.71 -1.45 -5.03
C CYS A 34 -1.12 -0.08 -5.59
N LEU A 35 -2.42 0.21 -5.58
CA LEU A 35 -2.97 1.54 -5.77
C LEU A 35 -3.32 2.14 -4.41
N VAL A 36 -2.74 3.30 -4.08
CA VAL A 36 -3.10 4.08 -2.89
C VAL A 36 -4.13 5.12 -3.28
N ILE A 37 -5.31 5.07 -2.65
CA ILE A 37 -6.40 6.04 -2.81
C ILE A 37 -6.15 7.19 -1.85
N THR A 38 -5.89 8.38 -2.38
CA THR A 38 -5.58 9.58 -1.60
C THR A 38 -5.87 10.85 -2.40
N GLY A 39 -6.37 11.88 -1.72
CA GLY A 39 -6.46 13.25 -2.26
C GLY A 39 -5.17 14.07 -2.05
N THR A 40 -4.20 13.54 -1.29
CA THR A 40 -2.91 14.18 -1.09
C THR A 40 -2.08 14.07 -2.36
N GLN A 41 -1.56 15.19 -2.84
CA GLN A 41 -0.69 15.20 -4.01
C GLN A 41 0.64 14.50 -3.70
N LEU A 42 1.01 13.53 -4.52
CA LEU A 42 2.27 12.81 -4.43
C LEU A 42 3.08 13.03 -5.71
N ASN A 43 4.40 13.15 -5.57
CA ASN A 43 5.28 13.30 -6.72
C ASN A 43 5.61 11.92 -7.30
N VAL A 44 5.41 11.73 -8.61
CA VAL A 44 5.91 10.54 -9.30
C VAL A 44 7.42 10.44 -9.10
N GLY A 45 7.89 9.26 -8.74
CA GLY A 45 9.28 8.97 -8.39
C GLY A 45 9.59 9.09 -6.91
N SER A 46 8.73 9.67 -6.06
CA SER A 46 8.97 9.74 -4.62
C SER A 46 8.84 8.37 -3.96
N THR A 47 9.64 8.13 -2.92
CA THR A 47 9.53 6.93 -2.08
C THR A 47 8.60 7.22 -0.90
N LEU A 48 7.83 6.23 -0.48
CA LEU A 48 6.96 6.26 0.69
C LEU A 48 7.03 4.93 1.44
N SER A 49 6.64 4.96 2.72
CA SER A 49 6.51 3.74 3.53
C SER A 49 5.03 3.42 3.74
N LEU A 50 4.66 2.15 3.56
CA LEU A 50 3.32 1.64 3.86
C LEU A 50 3.41 0.69 5.05
N SER A 51 2.55 0.88 6.05
CA SER A 51 2.30 -0.09 7.11
C SER A 51 0.93 -0.72 6.90
N ILE A 52 0.93 -1.97 6.44
CA ILE A 52 -0.26 -2.74 6.09
C ILE A 52 -0.59 -3.70 7.24
N PRO A 53 -1.81 -3.66 7.81
CA PRO A 53 -2.24 -4.66 8.77
C PRO A 53 -2.24 -6.06 8.17
N VAL A 54 -1.62 -7.01 8.87
CA VAL A 54 -1.63 -8.44 8.54
C VAL A 54 -2.12 -9.24 9.75
N SER A 55 -2.34 -10.55 9.55
CA SER A 55 -2.85 -11.45 10.57
C SER A 55 -2.02 -11.44 11.87
N GLY A 56 -2.73 -11.61 12.99
CA GLY A 56 -2.13 -11.56 14.33
C GLY A 56 -1.80 -10.15 14.84
N GLY A 57 -2.43 -9.11 14.29
CA GLY A 57 -2.28 -7.72 14.75
C GLY A 57 -0.94 -7.07 14.39
N LYS A 58 -0.19 -7.67 13.46
CA LYS A 58 1.10 -7.14 13.01
C LYS A 58 0.90 -6.09 11.92
N LEU A 59 1.90 -5.22 11.79
CA LEU A 59 2.02 -4.27 10.67
C LEU A 59 3.19 -4.69 9.79
N LEU A 60 2.88 -5.07 8.55
CA LEU A 60 3.86 -5.28 7.50
C LEU A 60 4.32 -3.93 6.95
N ARG A 61 5.61 -3.61 7.10
CA ARG A 61 6.18 -2.35 6.61
C ARG A 61 6.84 -2.57 5.25
N LEU A 62 6.34 -1.89 4.23
CA LEU A 62 6.87 -1.95 2.87
C LEU A 62 7.36 -0.57 2.44
N LYS A 63 8.49 -0.53 1.74
CA LYS A 63 8.90 0.66 0.98
C LYS A 63 8.33 0.58 -0.43
N GLY A 64 7.86 1.70 -0.95
CA GLY A 64 7.36 1.77 -2.30
C GLY A 64 7.69 3.10 -2.97
N ARG A 65 7.70 3.09 -4.28
CA ARG A 65 7.90 4.26 -5.14
C ARG A 65 6.62 4.60 -5.87
N VAL A 66 6.26 5.88 -5.92
CA VAL A 66 5.18 6.35 -6.77
C VAL A 66 5.60 6.16 -8.23
N VAL A 67 4.96 5.23 -8.95
CA VAL A 67 5.32 4.92 -10.35
C VAL A 67 4.42 5.62 -11.36
N ARG A 68 3.20 5.99 -10.96
CA ARG A 68 2.26 6.74 -11.79
C ARG A 68 1.16 7.40 -10.97
N GLU A 69 0.64 8.50 -11.47
CA GLU A 69 -0.66 9.02 -11.08
C GLU A 69 -1.78 8.20 -11.73
N HIS A 70 -2.85 7.91 -10.99
CA HIS A 70 -4.00 7.14 -11.46
C HIS A 70 -5.28 7.99 -11.43
N ARG A 71 -5.38 8.94 -12.36
CA ARG A 71 -6.50 9.89 -12.52
C ARG A 71 -6.95 10.48 -11.16
N GLN A 72 -8.24 10.81 -11.00
CA GLN A 72 -8.77 11.53 -9.83
C GLN A 72 -8.75 10.71 -8.52
N ASP A 73 -8.32 9.45 -8.54
CA ASP A 73 -8.58 8.52 -7.44
C ASP A 73 -7.32 8.05 -6.70
N GLY A 74 -6.09 8.36 -7.15
CA GLY A 74 -4.89 8.07 -6.37
C GLY A 74 -3.61 7.80 -7.17
N TYR A 75 -2.71 7.00 -6.58
CA TYR A 75 -1.35 6.77 -7.11
C TYR A 75 -0.96 5.29 -7.12
N GLY A 76 -0.40 4.85 -8.24
CA GLY A 76 0.20 3.52 -8.36
C GLY A 76 1.56 3.50 -7.66
N ILE A 77 1.73 2.56 -6.74
CA ILE A 77 2.94 2.38 -5.95
C ILE A 77 3.58 1.05 -6.34
N GLY A 78 4.84 1.09 -6.80
CA GLY A 78 5.67 -0.10 -6.97
C GLY A 78 6.46 -0.39 -5.70
N PHE A 79 6.38 -1.60 -5.17
CA PHE A 79 7.16 -1.99 -4.00
C PHE A 79 8.64 -2.11 -4.36
N GLU A 80 9.50 -1.62 -3.48
CA GLU A 80 10.94 -1.83 -3.58
C GLU A 80 11.29 -3.26 -3.15
N GLU A 81 12.57 -3.65 -3.26
CA GLU A 81 13.04 -4.95 -2.81
C GLU A 81 12.66 -5.20 -1.35
N MET A 82 12.06 -6.36 -1.08
CA MET A 82 11.59 -6.75 0.24
C MET A 82 12.13 -8.14 0.61
N PRO A 83 12.41 -8.42 1.89
CA PRO A 83 12.81 -9.75 2.35
C PRO A 83 11.78 -10.82 2.02
N ASP A 84 12.22 -12.06 1.79
CA ASP A 84 11.32 -13.21 1.50
C ASP A 84 10.24 -13.41 2.55
N LYS A 85 10.57 -13.13 3.81
CA LYS A 85 9.61 -13.16 4.92
C LYS A 85 8.46 -12.18 4.71
N ASP A 86 8.77 -10.94 4.36
CA ASP A 86 7.79 -9.87 4.16
C ASP A 86 6.97 -10.13 2.89
N ARG A 87 7.61 -10.64 1.84
CA ARG A 87 6.95 -11.12 0.62
C ARG A 87 5.94 -12.23 0.93
N ARG A 88 6.28 -13.17 1.81
CA ARG A 88 5.39 -14.26 2.24
C ARG A 88 4.20 -13.74 3.04
N GLU A 89 4.42 -12.82 3.98
CA GLU A 89 3.33 -12.20 4.75
C GLU A 89 2.36 -11.44 3.83
N LEU A 90 2.88 -10.72 2.83
CA LEU A 90 2.07 -10.07 1.81
C LEU A 90 1.26 -11.07 0.97
N ALA A 91 1.87 -12.20 0.58
CA ALA A 91 1.19 -13.25 -0.17
C ALA A 91 0.03 -13.87 0.65
N LEU A 92 0.25 -14.10 1.94
CA LEU A 92 -0.78 -14.62 2.85
C LEU A 92 -1.93 -13.63 3.01
N LEU A 93 -1.64 -12.34 3.24
CA LEU A 93 -2.66 -11.29 3.25
C LEU A 93 -3.47 -11.30 1.95
N ILE A 94 -2.79 -11.46 0.81
CA ILE A 94 -3.46 -11.48 -0.48
C ILE A 94 -4.41 -12.68 -0.58
N ALA A 95 -3.99 -13.87 -0.15
CA ALA A 95 -4.83 -15.07 -0.18
C ALA A 95 -6.02 -15.00 0.80
N GLU A 96 -5.78 -14.60 2.06
CA GLU A 96 -6.81 -14.52 3.11
C GLU A 96 -7.96 -13.58 2.74
N THR A 97 -7.66 -12.54 1.97
CA THR A 97 -8.67 -11.55 1.58
C THR A 97 -9.48 -12.00 0.35
N ASP A 98 -9.01 -12.99 -0.43
CA ASP A 98 -9.81 -13.62 -1.52
C ASP A 98 -10.86 -14.57 -0.94
N GLU A 99 -10.50 -15.33 0.09
CA GLU A 99 -11.40 -16.34 0.69
C GLU A 99 -12.62 -15.71 1.37
N ARG A 100 -12.50 -14.48 1.90
CA ARG A 100 -13.59 -13.77 2.58
C ARG A 100 -14.65 -13.16 1.64
N GLU A 101 -14.37 -13.02 0.35
CA GLU A 101 -15.37 -12.56 -0.63
C GLU A 101 -16.28 -13.69 -1.15
N LEU A 102 -16.00 -14.95 -0.77
CA LEU A 102 -16.71 -16.15 -1.23
C LEU A 102 -17.68 -16.76 -0.20
N THR A 103 -17.79 -16.17 0.99
CA THR A 103 -18.70 -16.58 2.08
C THR A 103 -19.74 -15.52 2.36
#